data_AF-A0A067QPM3-F1
#
_entry.id   AF-A0A067QPM3-F1
#
_cell.length_a   1.000
_cell.length_b   1.000
_cell.length_c   1.000
_cell.angle_alpha   90.00
_cell.angle_beta   90.00
_cell.angle_gamma   90.00
#
_symmetry.space_group_name_H-M   'P 1'
#
loop_
_entity.id
_entity.type
_entity.pdbx_description
1 polymer ?
#
loop_
_entity_poly.entity_id
_entity_poly.type
_entity_poly.pdbx_seq_one_letter_code
_entity_poly.pdbx_strand_id
1 'polypeptide(L)'
;MPILMEAMCDTSVVVRDTATWTFCCMCEVSTYVAIYAMHLKQFVHILFDGLKEEAKVAKKVCWTFNCLAEASYKQAERNKHQAQPETSCLSECFQFIVERLRETTERPDGAQVQMYMCI
;
A
#
# COMPACT_ATOMS: atom_id res chain seq x y z
N MET A 1 8.36 2.75 12.72
CA MET A 1 7.11 2.20 12.17
C MET A 1 5.88 2.83 12.81
N PRO A 2 5.67 2.79 14.15
CA PRO A 2 4.42 3.27 14.77
C PRO A 2 4.12 4.76 14.51
N ILE A 3 5.12 5.63 14.67
CA ILE A 3 4.98 7.09 14.45
C ILE A 3 4.54 7.42 13.02
N LEU A 4 5.05 6.69 12.02
CA LEU A 4 4.68 6.94 10.63
C LEU A 4 3.25 6.48 10.34
N MET A 5 2.83 5.38 10.97
CA MET A 5 1.45 4.88 10.89
C MET A 5 0.46 5.84 11.56
N GLU A 6 0.82 6.43 12.70
CA GLU A 6 0.04 7.51 13.33
C GLU A 6 -0.06 8.74 12.43
N ALA A 7 1.04 9.13 11.77
CA ALA A 7 1.04 10.26 10.82
C ALA A 7 0.17 10.03 9.57
N MET A 8 -0.03 8.77 9.16
CA MET A 8 -0.98 8.44 8.09
C MET A 8 -2.44 8.63 8.52
N CYS A 9 -2.72 8.74 9.81
CA CYS A 9 -4.04 9.04 10.38
C CYS A 9 -4.15 10.49 10.88
N ASP A 10 -3.21 11.37 10.52
CA ASP A 10 -3.22 12.76 10.95
C ASP A 10 -4.43 13.53 10.40
N THR A 11 -4.88 14.55 11.12
CA THR A 11 -5.98 15.44 10.68
C THR A 11 -5.68 16.18 9.37
N SER A 12 -4.42 16.50 9.11
CA SER A 12 -3.97 17.24 7.94
C SER A 12 -3.76 16.31 6.74
N VAL A 13 -4.49 16.59 5.67
CA VAL A 13 -4.37 15.87 4.37
C VAL A 13 -2.94 15.88 3.85
N VAL A 14 -2.23 17.01 4.03
CA VAL A 14 -0.84 17.17 3.56
C VAL A 14 0.11 16.26 4.34
N VAL A 15 -0.15 16.08 5.64
CA VAL A 15 0.63 15.16 6.49
C VAL A 15 0.36 13.72 6.09
N ARG A 16 -0.92 13.34 5.89
CA ARG A 16 -1.29 12.00 5.42
C ARG A 16 -0.66 11.65 4.07
N ASP A 17 -0.70 12.59 3.11
CA ASP A 17 -0.10 12.43 1.78
C ASP A 17 1.41 12.20 1.87
N THR A 18 2.11 13.04 2.63
CA THR A 18 3.57 12.97 2.80
C THR A 18 3.99 11.73 3.58
N ALA A 19 3.25 11.35 4.63
CA ALA A 19 3.51 10.15 5.43
C ALA A 19 3.35 8.88 4.57
N THR A 20 2.27 8.81 3.79
CA THR A 20 2.01 7.70 2.87
C THR A 20 3.14 7.56 1.83
N TRP A 21 3.55 8.69 1.24
CA TRP A 21 4.67 8.71 0.29
C TRP A 21 5.99 8.26 0.93
N THR A 22 6.29 8.77 2.13
CA THR A 22 7.49 8.38 2.88
C THR A 22 7.51 6.87 3.12
N PHE A 23 6.36 6.28 3.44
CA PHE A 23 6.26 4.84 3.62
C PHE A 23 6.54 4.08 2.32
N CYS A 24 5.98 4.48 1.17
CA CYS A 24 6.31 3.82 -0.10
C CYS A 24 7.83 3.88 -0.37
N CYS A 25 8.49 5.02 -0.18
CA CYS A 25 9.94 5.10 -0.34
C CYS A 25 10.69 4.16 0.63
N MET A 26 10.19 3.97 1.84
CA MET A 26 10.73 2.98 2.77
C MET A 26 10.56 1.55 2.26
N CYS A 27 9.42 1.20 1.66
CA CYS A 27 9.20 -0.11 1.03
C CYS A 27 10.15 -0.37 -0.14
N GLU A 28 10.43 0.65 -0.95
CA GLU A 28 11.34 0.57 -2.08
C GLU A 28 12.79 0.36 -1.64
N VAL A 29 13.24 1.08 -0.60
CA VAL A 29 14.62 1.01 -0.09
C VAL A 29 14.84 -0.24 0.75
N SER A 30 13.85 -0.68 1.54
CA SER A 30 13.98 -1.83 2.43
C SER A 30 12.70 -2.67 2.53
N THR A 31 12.70 -3.79 1.82
CA THR A 31 11.59 -4.77 1.81
C THR A 31 11.35 -5.40 3.20
N TYR A 32 12.40 -5.52 4.02
CA TYR A 32 12.33 -6.06 5.39
C TYR A 32 11.50 -5.19 6.33
N VAL A 33 11.51 -3.88 6.10
CA VAL A 33 10.82 -2.90 6.94
C VAL A 33 9.32 -2.92 6.65
N ALA A 34 8.93 -3.06 5.38
CA ALA A 34 7.54 -3.14 4.95
C ALA A 34 6.83 -4.45 5.37
N ILE A 35 7.58 -5.56 5.46
CA ILE A 35 7.03 -6.93 5.61
C ILE A 35 7.19 -7.43 7.06
N TYR A 36 7.42 -6.55 8.03
CA TYR A 36 7.41 -6.97 9.43
C TYR A 36 5.99 -7.41 9.83
N ALA A 37 5.78 -8.72 9.96
CA ALA A 37 4.47 -9.36 10.10
C ALA A 37 3.61 -8.78 11.24
N MET A 38 4.25 -8.27 12.31
CA MET A 38 3.58 -7.64 13.44
C MET A 38 2.84 -6.35 13.05
N HIS A 39 3.31 -5.63 12.04
CA HIS A 39 2.74 -4.35 11.60
C HIS A 39 2.01 -4.44 10.27
N LEU A 40 2.25 -5.49 9.48
CA LEU A 40 1.67 -5.64 8.13
C LEU A 40 0.13 -5.59 8.15
N LYS A 41 -0.53 -6.31 9.08
CA LYS A 41 -2.01 -6.32 9.15
C LYS A 41 -2.59 -4.95 9.48
N GLN A 42 -2.03 -4.28 10.49
CA GLN A 42 -2.45 -2.94 10.90
C GLN A 42 -2.16 -1.92 9.79
N PHE A 43 -1.04 -2.06 9.09
CA PHE A 43 -0.66 -1.19 7.99
C PHE A 43 -1.60 -1.35 6.79
N VAL A 44 -1.91 -2.57 6.37
CA VAL A 44 -2.89 -2.84 5.30
C VAL A 44 -4.27 -2.28 5.67
N HIS A 45 -4.67 -2.34 6.94
CA HIS A 45 -5.90 -1.71 7.40
C HIS A 45 -5.89 -0.18 7.23
N ILE A 46 -4.81 0.48 7.64
CA ILE A 46 -4.64 1.94 7.45
C ILE A 46 -4.66 2.31 5.97
N LEU A 47 -4.05 1.51 5.11
CA LEU A 47 -4.11 1.72 3.66
C LEU A 47 -5.55 1.58 3.13
N PHE A 48 -6.33 0.62 3.62
CA PHE A 48 -7.74 0.50 3.22
C PHE A 48 -8.58 1.71 3.62
N ASP A 49 -8.34 2.26 4.80
CA ASP A 49 -9.00 3.50 5.21
C ASP A 49 -8.53 4.67 4.33
N GLY A 50 -7.24 4.74 4.02
CA GLY A 50 -6.66 5.72 3.10
C GLY A 50 -7.20 5.68 1.67
N LEU A 51 -7.74 4.55 1.19
CA LEU A 51 -8.41 4.45 -0.11
C LEU A 51 -9.78 5.17 -0.13
N LYS A 52 -10.40 5.36 1.03
CA LYS A 52 -11.69 6.05 1.18
C LYS A 52 -11.54 7.56 1.37
N GLU A 53 -10.32 8.01 1.63
CA GLU A 53 -9.98 9.42 1.79
C GLU A 53 -10.08 10.21 0.48
N GLU A 54 -9.73 11.49 0.53
CA GLU A 54 -9.64 12.38 -0.61
C GLU A 54 -8.75 11.82 -1.72
N ALA A 55 -9.12 12.09 -2.98
CA ALA A 55 -8.47 11.52 -4.17
C ALA A 55 -6.94 11.70 -4.22
N LYS A 56 -6.39 12.78 -3.63
CA LYS A 56 -4.94 12.98 -3.50
C LYS A 56 -4.27 11.90 -2.65
N VAL A 57 -4.83 11.63 -1.47
CA VAL A 57 -4.33 10.61 -0.53
C VAL A 57 -4.57 9.22 -1.13
N ALA A 58 -5.77 8.95 -1.65
CA ALA A 58 -6.11 7.66 -2.23
C ALA A 58 -5.18 7.27 -3.40
N LYS A 59 -4.77 8.23 -4.25
CA LYS A 59 -3.77 7.99 -5.31
C LYS A 59 -2.41 7.55 -4.75
N LYS A 60 -1.93 8.20 -3.68
CA LYS A 60 -0.68 7.81 -3.02
C LYS A 60 -0.78 6.45 -2.34
N VAL A 61 -1.94 6.14 -1.78
CA VAL A 61 -2.23 4.83 -1.19
C VAL A 61 -2.22 3.74 -2.26
N CYS A 62 -2.82 3.94 -3.43
CA CYS A 62 -2.70 3.01 -4.57
C CYS A 62 -1.24 2.76 -4.95
N TRP A 63 -0.43 3.83 -5.07
CA TRP A 63 0.99 3.68 -5.36
C TRP A 63 1.70 2.86 -4.27
N THR A 64 1.37 3.12 -3.01
CA THR A 64 1.94 2.39 -1.87
C THR A 64 1.60 0.89 -1.90
N PHE A 65 0.40 0.52 -2.35
CA PHE A 65 0.05 -0.88 -2.61
C PHE A 65 0.93 -1.52 -3.68
N ASN A 66 1.23 -0.81 -4.78
CA ASN A 66 2.19 -1.29 -5.78
C ASN A 66 3.60 -1.45 -5.20
N CYS A 67 4.11 -0.46 -4.47
CA CYS A 67 5.43 -0.54 -3.82
C CYS A 67 5.49 -1.75 -2.86
N LEU A 68 4.41 -1.97 -2.10
CA LEU A 68 4.29 -3.09 -1.16
C LEU A 68 4.21 -4.44 -1.88
N ALA A 69 3.45 -4.54 -2.97
CA ALA A 69 3.33 -5.75 -3.77
C ALA A 69 4.68 -6.17 -4.35
N GLU A 70 5.41 -5.22 -4.95
CA GLU A 70 6.74 -5.43 -5.51
C GLU A 70 7.75 -5.82 -4.42
N ALA A 71 7.71 -5.14 -3.26
CA ALA A 71 8.54 -5.50 -2.11
C ALA A 71 8.26 -6.93 -1.61
N SER A 72 6.98 -7.32 -1.54
CA SER A 72 6.57 -8.68 -1.12
C SER A 72 7.08 -9.76 -2.07
N TYR A 73 7.03 -9.47 -3.37
CA TYR A 73 7.46 -10.38 -4.42
C TYR A 73 8.98 -10.56 -4.38
N LYS A 74 9.74 -9.44 -4.34
CA LYS A 74 11.21 -9.44 -4.21
C LYS A 74 11.68 -10.18 -2.97
N GLN A 75 10.97 -10.05 -1.85
CA GLN A 75 11.30 -10.77 -0.62
C GLN A 75 11.07 -12.27 -0.75
N ALA A 76 9.97 -12.69 -1.38
CA ALA A 76 9.66 -14.09 -1.58
C ALA A 76 10.62 -14.76 -2.58
N GLU A 77 11.06 -14.05 -3.62
CA GLU A 77 12.14 -14.49 -4.53
C GLU A 77 13.46 -14.71 -3.81
N ARG A 78 13.86 -13.82 -2.89
CA ARG A 78 15.12 -13.99 -2.12
C ARG A 78 15.12 -15.24 -1.24
N ASN A 79 13.95 -15.66 -0.77
CA ASN A 79 13.81 -16.80 0.15
C ASN A 79 13.71 -18.15 -0.57
N LYS A 80 13.42 -18.21 -1.88
CA LYS A 80 13.33 -19.44 -2.66
C LYS A 80 14.33 -19.43 -3.82
N HIS A 81 15.16 -20.46 -3.97
CA HIS A 81 16.02 -20.67 -5.15
C HIS A 81 15.23 -21.01 -6.44
N GLN A 82 13.93 -20.72 -6.49
CA GLN A 82 13.05 -20.97 -7.62
C GLN A 82 12.72 -19.65 -8.31
N ALA A 83 12.62 -19.67 -9.65
CA ALA A 83 12.42 -18.48 -10.49
C ALA A 83 11.10 -17.71 -10.25
N GLN A 84 10.15 -18.27 -9.48
CA GLN A 84 8.91 -17.60 -9.08
C GLN A 84 8.44 -18.07 -7.69
N PRO A 85 8.13 -17.14 -6.77
CA PRO A 85 7.60 -17.47 -5.46
C PRO A 85 6.10 -17.83 -5.55
N GLU A 86 5.74 -19.02 -5.09
CA GLU A 86 4.33 -19.51 -5.08
C GLU A 86 3.39 -18.72 -4.14
N THR A 87 3.92 -18.13 -3.08
CA THR A 87 3.13 -17.40 -2.06
C THR A 87 3.95 -16.25 -1.49
N SER A 88 3.36 -15.04 -1.42
CA SER A 88 3.96 -13.88 -0.74
C SER A 88 3.19 -13.56 0.55
N CYS A 89 3.72 -12.68 1.38
CA CYS A 89 3.04 -12.22 2.60
C CYS A 89 1.72 -11.49 2.33
N LEU A 90 1.44 -11.12 1.08
CA LEU A 90 0.18 -10.49 0.68
C LEU A 90 -0.85 -11.49 0.15
N SER A 91 -0.48 -12.76 -0.09
CA SER A 91 -1.40 -13.76 -0.65
C SER A 91 -2.69 -13.91 0.17
N GLU A 92 -2.62 -13.77 1.50
CA GLU A 92 -3.78 -13.84 2.40
C GLU A 92 -4.76 -12.66 2.25
N CYS A 93 -4.27 -11.48 1.89
CA CYS A 93 -5.07 -10.26 1.76
C CYS A 93 -5.23 -9.78 0.32
N PHE A 94 -4.65 -10.49 -0.66
CA PHE A 94 -4.62 -10.09 -2.06
C PHE A 94 -6.01 -9.87 -2.65
N GLN A 95 -6.93 -10.81 -2.40
CA GLN A 95 -8.31 -10.70 -2.89
C GLN A 95 -9.01 -9.45 -2.33
N PHE A 96 -8.81 -9.14 -1.05
CA PHE A 96 -9.35 -7.93 -0.43
C PHE A 96 -8.71 -6.66 -1.01
N ILE A 97 -7.41 -6.68 -1.31
CA ILE A 97 -6.72 -5.54 -1.94
C ILE A 97 -7.31 -5.24 -3.31
N VAL A 98 -7.46 -6.26 -4.16
CA VAL A 98 -8.03 -6.11 -5.51
C VAL A 98 -9.46 -5.58 -5.46
N GLU A 99 -10.28 -6.11 -4.54
CA GLU A 99 -11.67 -5.66 -4.38
C GLU A 99 -11.75 -4.17 -3.99
N ARG A 100 -10.95 -3.73 -3.01
CA ARG A 100 -10.94 -2.34 -2.54
C ARG A 100 -10.35 -1.38 -3.58
N LEU A 101 -9.34 -1.80 -4.33
CA LEU A 101 -8.79 -1.01 -5.44
C LEU A 101 -9.85 -0.83 -6.53
N ARG A 102 -10.61 -1.88 -6.87
CA ARG A 102 -11.70 -1.79 -7.84
C ARG A 102 -12.80 -0.82 -7.37
N GLU A 103 -13.24 -0.92 -6.12
CA GLU A 103 -14.19 0.05 -5.55
C GLU A 103 -13.67 1.48 -5.64
N THR A 104 -12.37 1.68 -5.40
CA THR A 104 -11.73 3.00 -5.51
C THR A 104 -11.79 3.53 -6.96
N THR A 105 -11.59 2.67 -7.95
CA THR A 105 -11.70 3.06 -9.38
C THR A 105 -13.12 3.41 -9.82
N GLU A 106 -14.14 2.87 -9.14
CA GLU A 106 -15.55 3.15 -9.43
C GLU A 106 -16.04 4.47 -8.80
N ARG A 107 -15.21 5.16 -7.99
CA ARG A 107 -15.60 6.43 -7.36
C ARG A 107 -15.73 7.58 -8.38
N PRO A 108 -16.72 8.48 -8.22
CA PRO A 108 -16.96 9.58 -9.17
C PRO A 108 -15.82 10.62 -9.23
N ASP A 109 -15.00 10.71 -8.19
CA ASP A 109 -13.81 11.56 -8.13
C ASP A 109 -12.57 10.93 -8.79
N GLY A 110 -12.61 9.64 -9.15
CA GLY A 110 -11.51 8.94 -9.81
C GLY A 110 -11.21 9.46 -11.23
N ALA A 111 -12.22 10.00 -11.92
CA ALA A 111 -12.08 10.56 -13.26
C ALA A 111 -11.27 11.87 -13.30
N GLN A 112 -11.21 12.63 -12.19
CA GLN A 112 -10.57 13.95 -12.16
C GLN A 112 -9.08 13.91 -11.78
N VAL A 113 -8.58 12.82 -11.18
CA VAL A 113 -7.24 12.79 -10.54
C VAL A 113 -6.26 11.81 -11.21
N GLN A 114 -6.63 11.25 -12.36
CA GLN A 114 -5.77 10.33 -13.12
C GLN A 114 -5.44 9.09 -12.26
N MET A 115 -6.49 8.48 -11.68
CA MET A 115 -6.42 7.22 -10.90
C MET A 115 -6.18 5.97 -11.77
N TYR A 116 -5.89 6.13 -13.07
CA TYR A 116 -5.49 5.04 -13.97
C TYR A 116 -4.23 4.28 -13.52
N MET A 117 -3.53 4.76 -12.50
CA MET A 117 -2.33 4.13 -11.93
C MET A 117 -2.63 3.18 -10.76
N CYS A 118 -3.91 2.97 -10.40
CA CYS A 118 -4.33 1.95 -9.41
C CYS A 118 -4.51 0.55 -10.03
N ILE A 119 -4.35 0.40 -11.36
CA ILE A 119 -4.47 -0.86 -12.13
C ILE A 119 -3.13 -1.16 -12.81
#